data_AF-A0A529NBS7-F1
#
_entry.id   AF-A0A529NBS7-F1
#
_cell.length_a   1.000
_cell.length_b   1.000
_cell.length_c   1.000
_cell.angle_alpha   90.00
_cell.angle_beta   90.00
_cell.angle_gamma   90.00
#
_symmetry.space_group_name_H-M   'P 1'
#
loop_
_entity.id
_entity.type
_entity.pdbx_description
1 polymer ?
#
loop_
_entity_poly.entity_id
_entity_poly.type
_entity_poly.pdbx_seq_one_letter_code
_entity_poly.pdbx_strand_id
1 'polypeptide(L)'
;MTAFEPPAFKPLVFSGVQPTGNLHLGNYLGAIKKFVALQDTSDCIYCVVDLHSLTAQLVHEDLADQTRAITAAFLASGIDPKKHIVFNQSRVMQHAELAWI
;
A
#
# COMPACT_ATOMS: atom_id res chain seq x y z
N MET A 1 15.43 -23.34 34.43
CA MET A 1 14.28 -23.27 33.49
C MET A 1 13.90 -21.81 33.33
N THR A 2 14.31 -21.16 32.24
CA THR A 2 13.82 -19.83 31.88
C THR A 2 12.52 -20.01 31.10
N ALA A 3 11.44 -19.38 31.54
CA ALA A 3 10.15 -19.43 30.85
C ALA A 3 10.28 -18.80 29.45
N PHE A 4 9.69 -19.45 28.45
CA PHE A 4 9.57 -18.90 27.11
C PHE A 4 8.47 -17.82 27.12
N GLU A 5 8.85 -16.56 26.94
CA GLU A 5 7.89 -15.49 26.64
C GLU A 5 7.63 -15.50 25.12
N PRO A 6 6.38 -15.73 24.68
CA PRO A 6 6.08 -15.62 23.25
C PRO A 6 6.31 -14.18 22.79
N PRO A 7 6.85 -13.98 21.57
CA PRO A 7 7.08 -12.64 21.07
C PRO A 7 5.76 -11.85 21.00
N ALA A 8 5.77 -10.63 21.52
CA ALA A 8 4.62 -9.74 21.46
C ALA A 8 4.36 -9.32 20.00
N PHE A 9 3.15 -9.58 19.49
CA PHE A 9 2.74 -9.09 18.18
C PHE A 9 2.62 -7.57 18.21
N LYS A 10 3.46 -6.90 17.42
CA LYS A 10 3.34 -5.46 17.20
C LYS A 10 2.22 -5.20 16.19
N PRO A 11 1.31 -4.24 16.44
CA PRO A 11 0.33 -3.81 15.46
C PRO A 11 1.00 -3.36 14.16
N LEU A 12 0.51 -3.87 13.02
CA LEU A 12 1.01 -3.56 11.68
C LEU A 12 -0.16 -3.14 10.80
N VAL A 13 -0.06 -1.99 10.15
CA VAL A 13 -1.08 -1.46 9.25
C VAL A 13 -0.70 -1.78 7.81
N PHE A 14 -1.56 -2.52 7.10
CA PHE A 14 -1.43 -2.74 5.65
C PHE A 14 -2.49 -1.93 4.90
N SER A 15 -2.05 -0.98 4.07
CA SER A 15 -2.91 -0.12 3.26
C SER A 15 -2.70 -0.38 1.78
N GLY A 16 -3.72 -0.93 1.11
CA GLY A 16 -3.76 -1.13 -0.33
C GLY A 16 -4.49 0.00 -1.06
N VAL A 17 -3.90 0.58 -2.10
CA VAL A 17 -4.56 1.57 -2.97
C VAL A 17 -4.52 1.13 -4.42
N GLN A 18 -5.71 1.07 -5.03
CA GLN A 18 -5.86 0.72 -6.42
C GLN A 18 -5.51 1.92 -7.32
N PRO A 19 -4.63 1.76 -8.33
CA PRO A 19 -4.47 2.75 -9.38
C PRO A 19 -5.71 2.76 -10.28
N THR A 20 -6.45 3.87 -10.26
CA THR A 20 -7.72 4.05 -11.01
C THR A 20 -7.68 5.18 -12.04
N GLY A 21 -6.51 5.79 -12.27
CA GLY A 21 -6.32 6.86 -13.25
C GLY A 21 -6.89 8.24 -12.89
N ASN A 22 -7.75 8.36 -11.88
CA ASN A 22 -8.36 9.63 -11.47
C ASN A 22 -8.12 9.92 -9.99
N LEU A 23 -6.85 10.06 -9.59
CA LEU A 23 -6.52 10.49 -8.24
C LEU A 23 -7.01 11.93 -8.03
N HIS A 24 -7.96 12.11 -7.11
CA HIS A 24 -8.57 13.42 -6.83
C HIS A 24 -8.56 13.76 -5.34
N LEU A 25 -8.97 14.98 -5.01
CA LEU A 25 -8.97 15.51 -3.64
C LEU A 25 -9.71 14.61 -2.64
N GLY A 26 -10.82 13.99 -3.07
CA GLY A 26 -11.54 13.00 -2.27
C GLY A 26 -10.68 11.80 -1.83
N ASN A 27 -9.81 11.24 -2.68
CA ASN A 27 -8.91 10.16 -2.29
C ASN A 27 -7.87 10.64 -1.27
N TYR A 28 -7.35 11.85 -1.47
CA TYR A 28 -6.38 12.44 -0.57
C TYR A 28 -6.96 12.65 0.83
N LEU A 29 -8.11 13.34 0.93
CA LEU A 29 -8.76 13.62 2.22
C LEU A 29 -9.35 12.35 2.86
N GLY A 30 -9.84 11.42 2.04
CA GLY A 30 -10.50 10.20 2.50
C GLY A 30 -9.54 9.15 3.05
N ALA A 31 -8.37 9.00 2.42
CA ALA A 31 -7.43 7.92 2.69
C ALA A 31 -5.99 8.41 2.91
N ILE A 32 -5.36 9.06 1.92
CA ILE A 32 -3.91 9.35 1.95
C ILE A 32 -3.52 10.21 3.17
N LYS A 33 -4.31 11.23 3.51
CA LYS A 33 -4.07 12.06 4.70
C LYS A 33 -4.08 11.24 5.99
N LYS A 34 -4.94 10.22 6.08
CA LYS A 34 -5.00 9.31 7.25
C LYS A 34 -3.80 8.37 7.28
N PHE A 35 -3.37 7.88 6.11
CA PHE A 35 -2.18 7.04 5.98
C PHE A 35 -0.92 7.75 6.48
N VAL A 36 -0.75 9.03 6.12
CA VAL A 36 0.35 9.87 6.59
C VAL A 36 0.35 9.99 8.11
N ALA A 37 -0.82 10.20 8.73
CA ALA A 37 -0.94 10.32 10.19
C ALA A 37 -0.70 8.99 10.93
N LEU A 38 -1.12 7.85 10.34
CA LEU A 38 -0.96 6.53 10.96
C LEU A 38 0.51 6.10 11.08
N GLN A 39 1.36 6.57 10.16
CA GLN A 39 2.78 6.22 10.13
C GLN A 39 3.53 6.70 11.39
N ASP A 40 3.05 7.76 12.04
CA ASP A 40 3.66 8.29 13.27
C ASP A 40 3.40 7.41 14.49
N THR A 41 2.39 6.54 14.44
CA THR A 41 1.93 5.74 15.58
C THR A 41 2.05 4.23 15.38
N SER A 42 2.26 3.77 14.14
CA SER A 42 2.22 2.36 13.77
C SER A 42 3.23 2.02 12.69
N ASP A 43 3.75 0.80 12.73
CA ASP A 43 4.45 0.23 11.58
C ASP A 43 3.46 0.10 10.41
N CYS A 44 3.85 0.59 9.23
CA CYS A 44 2.99 0.67 8.07
C CYS A 44 3.60 0.00 6.84
N ILE A 45 2.71 -0.59 6.04
CA ILE A 45 2.97 -1.14 4.71
C ILE A 45 1.97 -0.50 3.75
N TYR A 46 2.47 0.17 2.72
CA TYR A 46 1.69 0.80 1.67
C TYR A 46 1.91 0.05 0.36
N CYS A 47 0.83 -0.52 -0.18
CA CYS A 47 0.86 -1.33 -1.39
C CYS A 47 0.02 -0.65 -2.48
N VAL A 48 0.65 -0.36 -3.62
CA VAL A 48 -0.10 -0.01 -4.84
C VAL A 48 -0.57 -1.32 -5.48
N VAL A 49 -1.88 -1.58 -5.44
CA VAL A 49 -2.46 -2.86 -5.83
C VAL A 49 -2.79 -2.92 -7.33
N ASP A 50 -1.73 -2.92 -8.14
CA ASP A 50 -1.80 -2.97 -9.61
C ASP A 50 -2.42 -4.27 -10.14
N LEU A 51 -2.19 -5.43 -9.51
CA LEU A 51 -2.85 -6.69 -9.93
C LEU A 51 -4.36 -6.66 -9.72
N HIS A 52 -4.86 -6.05 -8.63
CA HIS A 52 -6.30 -5.88 -8.42
C HIS A 52 -6.95 -5.05 -9.55
N SER A 53 -6.20 -4.12 -10.13
CA SER A 53 -6.70 -3.27 -11.22
C SER A 53 -6.94 -4.03 -12.52
N LEU A 54 -6.23 -5.14 -12.74
CA LEU A 54 -6.42 -6.01 -13.91
C LEU A 54 -7.80 -6.69 -13.94
N THR A 55 -8.45 -6.81 -12.78
CA THR A 55 -9.78 -7.43 -12.64
C THR A 55 -10.92 -6.42 -12.74
N ALA A 56 -10.61 -5.12 -12.85
CA ALA A 56 -11.61 -4.08 -12.98
C ALA A 56 -12.21 -4.05 -14.39
N GLN A 57 -13.50 -3.69 -14.51
CA GLN A 57 -14.17 -3.55 -15.81
C GLN A 57 -13.52 -2.49 -16.72
N LEU A 58 -12.82 -1.52 -16.13
CA LEU A 58 -12.11 -0.46 -16.81
C LEU A 58 -10.61 -0.68 -16.62
N VAL A 59 -10.01 -1.53 -17.45
CA VAL A 59 -8.55 -1.63 -17.52
C VAL A 59 -8.04 -0.42 -18.27
N HIS A 60 -7.24 0.39 -17.59
CA HIS A 60 -6.58 1.53 -18.22
C HIS A 60 -5.34 1.05 -18.97
N GLU A 61 -5.18 1.49 -20.22
CA GLU A 61 -3.98 1.22 -21.03
C GLU A 61 -2.69 1.69 -20.34
N ASP A 62 -2.82 2.63 -19.39
CA ASP A 62 -1.72 3.30 -18.71
C ASP A 62 -1.54 2.90 -17.23
N LEU A 63 -1.79 1.63 -16.89
CA LEU A 63 -1.66 1.12 -15.53
C LEU A 63 -0.27 1.40 -14.91
N ALA A 64 0.78 1.44 -15.74
CA ALA A 64 2.13 1.70 -15.31
C ALA A 64 2.32 3.14 -14.81
N ASP A 65 1.86 4.16 -15.56
CA ASP A 65 1.95 5.55 -15.07
C ASP A 65 0.99 5.80 -13.92
N GLN A 66 -0.18 5.17 -13.90
CA GLN A 66 -1.10 5.29 -12.76
C GLN A 66 -0.52 4.73 -11.48
N THR A 67 0.17 3.58 -11.55
CA THR A 67 0.92 3.02 -10.42
C THR A 67 1.95 4.01 -9.91
N ARG A 68 2.76 4.59 -10.82
CA ARG A 68 3.75 5.61 -10.48
C ARG A 68 3.11 6.87 -9.88
N ALA A 69 1.97 7.31 -10.40
CA ALA A 69 1.27 8.50 -9.92
C ALA A 69 0.75 8.32 -8.49
N ILE A 70 0.18 7.16 -8.15
CA ILE A 70 -0.21 6.84 -6.77
C ILE A 70 1.00 6.79 -5.85
N THR A 71 2.09 6.14 -6.25
CA THR A 71 3.32 6.12 -5.46
C THR A 71 3.87 7.54 -5.26
N ALA A 72 3.89 8.37 -6.31
CA ALA A 72 4.32 9.77 -6.21
C ALA A 72 3.43 10.55 -5.25
N ALA A 73 2.11 10.33 -5.27
CA ALA A 73 1.17 10.98 -4.36
C ALA A 73 1.40 10.57 -2.90
N PHE A 74 1.71 9.29 -2.62
CA PHE A 74 2.09 8.85 -1.28
C PHE A 74 3.30 9.62 -0.76
N LEU A 75 4.38 9.64 -1.54
CA LEU A 75 5.63 10.30 -1.16
C LEU A 75 5.45 11.82 -1.01
N ALA A 76 4.78 12.46 -1.96
CA ALA A 76 4.51 13.90 -1.93
C ALA A 76 3.60 14.32 -0.75
N SER A 77 2.73 13.42 -0.29
CA SER A 77 1.86 13.66 0.86
C SER A 77 2.57 13.49 2.21
N GLY A 78 3.80 12.96 2.22
CA GLY A 78 4.61 12.80 3.43
C GLY A 78 4.72 11.38 3.96
N ILE A 79 4.37 10.34 3.19
CA ILE A 79 4.76 8.96 3.55
C ILE A 79 6.27 8.83 3.41
N ASP A 80 6.96 8.40 4.47
CA ASP A 80 8.40 8.21 4.50
C ASP A 80 8.79 6.75 4.16
N PRO A 81 9.30 6.47 2.94
CA PRO A 81 9.68 5.12 2.53
C PRO A 81 10.97 4.62 3.22
N LYS A 82 11.67 5.47 3.98
CA LYS A 82 12.83 5.04 4.78
C LYS A 82 12.41 4.46 6.13
N LYS A 83 11.22 4.80 6.62
CA LYS A 83 10.65 4.30 7.88
C LYS A 83 9.69 3.14 7.67
N HIS A 84 9.00 3.13 6.52
CA HIS A 84 7.92 2.20 6.23
C HIS A 84 8.06 1.58 4.84
N ILE A 85 7.34 0.48 4.61
CA ILE A 85 7.41 -0.23 3.33
C ILE A 85 6.44 0.42 2.35
N VAL A 86 6.94 0.80 1.17
CA VAL A 86 6.13 1.27 0.04
C VAL A 86 6.51 0.44 -1.19
N PHE A 87 5.55 -0.24 -1.79
CA PHE A 87 5.80 -1.11 -2.95
C PHE A 87 4.57 -1.24 -3.86
N ASN A 88 4.76 -1.80 -5.05
CA ASN A 88 3.67 -2.20 -5.94
C ASN A 88 3.51 -3.72 -5.95
N GLN A 89 2.25 -4.18 -5.95
CA GLN A 89 1.88 -5.57 -5.71
C GLN A 89 2.52 -6.54 -6.72
N SER A 90 2.51 -6.21 -8.01
CA SER A 90 3.05 -7.07 -9.07
C SER A 90 4.56 -7.34 -8.99
N ARG A 91 5.32 -6.57 -8.19
CA ARG A 91 6.76 -6.80 -7.98
C ARG A 91 7.06 -7.78 -6.85
N VAL A 92 6.04 -8.29 -6.16
CA VAL A 92 6.17 -9.26 -5.07
C VAL A 92 5.30 -10.47 -5.42
N MET A 93 5.91 -11.44 -6.11
CA MET A 93 5.23 -12.64 -6.65
C MET A 93 4.49 -13.44 -5.58
N GLN A 94 4.93 -13.36 -4.33
CA GLN A 94 4.32 -14.00 -3.17
C GLN A 94 2.85 -13.60 -2.97
N HIS A 95 2.42 -12.42 -3.44
CA HIS A 95 1.00 -12.07 -3.42
C HIS A 95 0.16 -13.00 -4.29
N ALA A 96 0.64 -13.33 -5.49
CA ALA A 96 -0.05 -14.24 -6.40
C ALA A 96 0.07 -15.69 -5.92
N GLU A 97 1.26 -16.10 -5.46
CA GLU A 97 1.50 -17.44 -4.94
C GLU A 97 0.65 -17.75 -3.71
N LEU A 98 0.57 -16.82 -2.74
CA LEU A 98 -0.23 -17.02 -1.54
C LEU A 98 -1.74 -16.99 -1.83
N ALA A 99 -2.19 -16.14 -2.76
CA ALA A 99 -3.60 -16.10 -3.14
C ALA A 99 -4.08 -17.36 -3.87
N TRP A 100 -3.14 -18.11 -4.48
CA TRP A 100 -3.43 -19.38 -5.16
C TRP A 100 -3.62 -20.55 -4.19
N ILE A 101 -2.90 -20.56 -3.05
CA ILE A 101 -2.99 -21.61 -2.02
C ILE A 101 -4.31 -21.50 -1.26
#